data_AF-A0AAD4MBM8-F1
#
_entry.id   AF-A0AAD4MBM8-F1
#
_cell.length_a   1.000
_cell.length_b   1.000
_cell.length_c   1.000
_cell.angle_alpha   90.00
_cell.angle_beta   90.00
_cell.angle_gamma   90.00
#
_symmetry.space_group_name_H-M   'P 1'
#
loop_
_entity.id
_entity.type
_entity.pdbx_description
1 polymer ?
#
loop_
_entity_poly.entity_id
_entity_poly.type
_entity_poly.pdbx_seq_one_letter_code
_entity_poly.pdbx_strand_id
1 'polypeptide(L)'
;EPGPDDLDDPWPYTFQMGDSVWIRTEGGYWYPGKVSSKNVKRGPTRQKEGLFYPVIFRTRIRKNFAPLNGEIKPDTPRTRTLLRQAGLL
;
A
#
# COMPACT_ATOMS: atom_id res chain seq x y z
N GLU A 1 -9.63 -11.38 -11.05
CA GLU A 1 -10.10 -10.28 -10.18
C GLU A 1 -9.68 -8.93 -10.74
N PRO A 2 -10.54 -7.89 -10.65
CA PRO A 2 -10.14 -6.53 -10.96
C PRO A 2 -9.06 -6.07 -9.98
N GLY A 3 -7.98 -5.49 -10.50
CA GLY A 3 -6.84 -4.99 -9.74
C GLY A 3 -5.99 -4.09 -10.64
N PRO A 4 -4.99 -3.41 -10.07
CA PRO A 4 -4.14 -2.48 -10.82
C PRO A 4 -3.27 -3.24 -11.81
N ASP A 5 -2.97 -2.62 -12.96
CA ASP A 5 -2.12 -3.20 -13.99
C ASP A 5 -0.63 -2.92 -13.71
N ASP A 6 -0.34 -1.83 -12.98
CA ASP A 6 0.98 -1.47 -12.47
C ASP A 6 1.03 -1.33 -10.93
N LEU A 7 2.22 -1.43 -10.34
CA LEU A 7 2.43 -1.21 -8.91
C LEU A 7 2.09 0.22 -8.47
N ASP A 8 2.32 1.20 -9.33
CA ASP A 8 2.13 2.62 -9.05
C ASP A 8 0.70 3.10 -9.34
N ASP A 9 -0.13 2.26 -9.96
CA ASP A 9 -1.52 2.60 -10.27
C ASP A 9 -2.33 2.79 -8.97
N PRO A 10 -3.23 3.77 -8.88
CA PRO A 10 -4.18 3.84 -7.79
C PRO A 10 -5.05 2.57 -7.71
N TRP A 11 -5.29 2.04 -6.50
CA TRP A 11 -6.22 0.94 -6.28
C TRP A 11 -7.14 1.28 -5.11
N PRO A 12 -8.47 1.45 -5.30
CA PRO A 12 -9.42 1.74 -4.21
C PRO A 12 -9.67 0.56 -3.26
N TYR A 13 -8.60 -0.10 -2.83
CA TYR A 13 -8.64 -1.21 -1.88
C TYR A 13 -8.83 -0.68 -0.46
N THR A 14 -9.69 -1.35 0.31
CA THR A 14 -9.92 -1.03 1.73
C THR A 14 -9.18 -2.03 2.61
N PHE A 15 -8.33 -1.54 3.50
CA PHE A 15 -7.54 -2.38 4.40
C PHE A 15 -8.15 -2.44 5.81
N GLN A 16 -7.84 -3.52 6.52
CA GLN A 16 -8.14 -3.74 7.92
C GLN A 16 -6.86 -3.77 8.77
N MET A 17 -7.01 -3.52 10.07
CA MET A 17 -5.91 -3.67 11.02
C MET A 17 -5.41 -5.11 11.00
N GLY A 18 -4.10 -5.27 10.81
CA GLY A 18 -3.44 -6.56 10.73
C GLY A 18 -3.23 -7.08 9.31
N ASP A 19 -3.79 -6.44 8.28
CA ASP A 19 -3.53 -6.83 6.89
C ASP A 19 -2.05 -6.72 6.55
N SER A 20 -1.56 -7.73 5.84
CA SER A 20 -0.23 -7.72 5.25
C SER A 20 -0.26 -6.95 3.94
N VAL A 21 0.70 -6.05 3.77
CA VAL A 21 0.72 -5.08 2.66
C VAL A 21 2.12 -4.92 2.11
N TRP A 22 2.19 -4.42 0.88
CA TRP A 22 3.40 -3.89 0.27
C TRP A 22 3.26 -2.37 0.18
N ILE A 23 4.28 -1.64 0.63
CA ILE A 23 4.32 -0.17 0.60
C ILE A 23 5.51 0.33 -0.20
N ARG A 24 5.32 1.42 -0.94
CA ARG A 24 6.39 2.14 -1.64
C ARG A 24 6.86 3.31 -0.78
N THR A 25 8.16 3.42 -0.52
CA THR A 25 8.72 4.60 0.16
C THR A 25 9.23 5.62 -0.86
N GLU A 26 9.58 6.82 -0.38
CA GLU A 26 10.11 7.92 -1.21
C GLU A 26 11.37 7.52 -2.02
N GLY A 27 12.13 6.53 -1.56
CA GLY A 27 13.27 5.98 -2.30
C GLY A 27 12.89 5.08 -3.49
N GLY A 28 11.60 4.91 -3.79
CA GLY A 28 11.10 4.08 -4.89
C GLY A 28 11.01 2.58 -4.59
N TYR A 29 11.58 2.13 -3.48
CA TYR A 29 11.59 0.73 -3.06
C TYR A 29 10.27 0.30 -2.42
N TRP A 30 9.93 -0.97 -2.63
CA TRP A 30 8.78 -1.61 -2.03
C TRP A 30 9.19 -2.46 -0.81
N TYR A 31 8.42 -2.37 0.28
CA TYR A 31 8.67 -3.12 1.50
C TYR A 31 7.41 -3.85 1.98
N PRO A 32 7.57 -5.04 2.59
CA PRO A 32 6.48 -5.65 3.32
C PRO A 32 6.18 -4.86 4.60
N GLY A 33 4.91 -4.78 4.95
CA GLY A 33 4.43 -4.10 6.15
C GLY A 33 3.11 -4.68 6.65
N LYS A 34 2.63 -4.13 7.75
CA LYS A 34 1.35 -4.52 8.37
C LYS A 34 0.56 -3.29 8.79
N VAL A 35 -0.74 -3.27 8.48
CA VAL A 35 -1.63 -2.17 8.90
C VAL A 35 -1.76 -2.21 10.43
N SER A 36 -1.42 -1.09 11.08
CA SER A 36 -1.13 -1.06 12.51
C SER A 36 -2.29 -0.59 13.38
N SER A 37 -3.37 -0.05 12.79
CA SER A 37 -4.49 0.50 13.55
C SER A 37 -5.75 0.58 12.69
N LYS A 38 -6.92 0.53 13.35
CA LYS A 38 -8.23 0.81 12.75
C LYS A 38 -8.47 2.31 12.51
N ASN A 39 -7.68 3.18 13.15
CA ASN A 39 -7.82 4.63 13.05
C ASN A 39 -7.19 5.13 11.73
N VAL A 40 -7.99 5.08 10.67
CA VAL A 40 -7.65 5.64 9.36
C VAL A 40 -7.90 7.14 9.34
N LYS A 41 -7.04 7.89 8.63
CA LYS A 41 -7.24 9.33 8.43
C LYS A 41 -7.91 9.58 7.09
N ARG A 42 -8.75 10.60 6.99
CA ARG A 42 -9.22 11.15 5.72
C ARG A 42 -8.35 12.33 5.31
N GLY A 43 -8.11 12.48 4.02
CA GLY A 43 -7.35 13.61 3.48
C GLY A 43 -7.23 13.56 1.96
N PRO A 44 -6.60 14.59 1.36
CA PRO A 44 -6.37 14.64 -0.08
C PRO A 44 -5.39 13.57 -0.54
N THR A 45 -5.67 12.93 -1.68
CA THR A 45 -4.79 11.98 -2.39
C THR A 45 -4.51 12.50 -3.80
N ARG A 46 -3.67 11.80 -4.58
CA ARG A 46 -3.39 12.13 -5.98
C ARG A 46 -4.64 12.18 -6.87
N GLN A 47 -5.69 11.43 -6.53
CA GLN A 47 -6.94 11.43 -7.29
C GLN A 47 -8.00 12.34 -6.66
N LYS A 48 -8.38 12.08 -5.42
CA LYS A 48 -9.49 12.76 -4.71
C LYS A 48 -9.31 12.63 -3.20
N GLU A 49 -10.30 13.02 -2.41
CA GLU A 49 -10.30 12.69 -0.99
C GLU A 49 -10.29 11.17 -0.78
N GLY A 50 -9.44 10.67 0.12
CA GLY A 50 -9.23 9.25 0.34
C GLY A 50 -8.81 8.91 1.77
N LEU A 51 -8.60 7.61 2.00
CA LEU A 51 -8.21 7.04 3.28
C LEU A 51 -6.70 6.81 3.35
N PHE A 52 -6.15 7.11 4.52
CA PHE A 52 -4.75 6.93 4.88
C PHE A 52 -4.65 5.89 5.99
N TYR A 53 -3.94 4.81 5.70
CA TYR A 53 -3.77 3.66 6.58
C TYR A 53 -2.40 3.70 7.26
N PRO A 54 -2.33 3.65 8.60
CA PRO A 54 -1.06 3.54 9.29
C PRO A 54 -0.47 2.14 9.08
N VAL A 55 0.77 2.07 8.58
CA VAL A 55 1.49 0.82 8.33
C VAL A 55 2.79 0.82 9.14
N ILE A 56 3.06 -0.29 9.81
CA ILE A 56 4.38 -0.59 10.39
C ILE A 56 5.18 -1.42 9.40
N PHE A 57 6.40 -0.99 9.10
CA PHE A 57 7.35 -1.67 8.20
C PHE A 57 8.78 -1.48 8.71
N ARG A 58 9.74 -2.26 8.19
CA ARG A 58 11.15 -2.25 8.64
C ARG A 58 11.26 -2.28 10.18
N THR A 59 10.53 -3.22 10.78
CA THR A 59 10.50 -3.55 12.22
C THR A 59 9.88 -2.50 13.15
N ARG A 60 10.07 -1.19 12.93
CA ARG A 60 9.55 -0.14 13.84
C ARG A 60 9.12 1.17 13.18
N ILE A 61 9.23 1.32 11.86
CA ILE A 61 8.83 2.55 11.18
C ILE A 61 7.32 2.53 10.99
N ARG A 62 6.63 3.59 11.41
CA ARG A 62 5.19 3.77 11.21
C ARG A 62 4.93 5.01 10.34
N LYS A 63 4.26 4.83 9.20
CA LYS A 63 3.84 5.92 8.31
C LYS A 63 2.42 5.65 7.79
N ASN A 64 1.73 6.70 7.36
CA ASN A 64 0.41 6.57 6.72
C ASN A 64 0.56 6.50 5.20
N PHE A 65 -0.19 5.62 4.56
CA PHE A 65 -0.18 5.42 3.11
C PHE A 65 -1.60 5.44 2.56
N ALA A 66 -1.79 6.01 1.38
CA ALA A 66 -3.08 6.05 0.70
C ALA A 66 -3.10 5.14 -0.54
N PRO A 67 -4.07 4.23 -0.68
CA PRO A 67 -4.16 3.32 -1.83
C PRO A 67 -4.38 4.07 -3.15
N LEU A 68 -5.07 5.22 -3.07
CA LEU A 68 -5.28 6.11 -4.21
C LEU A 68 -4.04 6.90 -4.63
N ASN A 69 -2.94 6.83 -3.87
CA ASN A 69 -1.65 7.38 -4.26
C ASN A 69 -0.78 6.36 -5.02
N GLY A 70 -1.18 5.08 -5.07
CA GLY A 70 -0.36 4.02 -5.66
C GLY A 70 0.78 3.51 -4.77
N GLU A 71 0.86 3.98 -3.52
CA GLU A 71 2.00 3.72 -2.61
C GLU A 71 1.76 2.55 -1.62
N ILE A 72 0.61 1.87 -1.71
CA ILE A 72 0.26 0.71 -0.89
C ILE A 72 -0.58 -0.30 -1.69
N LYS A 73 -0.27 -1.59 -1.52
CA LYS A 73 -0.97 -2.72 -2.13
C LYS A 73 -1.23 -3.84 -1.11
N PRO A 74 -2.35 -4.57 -1.21
CA PRO A 74 -2.55 -5.78 -0.41
C PRO A 74 -1.56 -6.86 -0.81
N ASP A 75 -1.11 -7.67 0.15
CA ASP A 75 -0.25 -8.81 -0.11
C ASP A 75 -1.05 -9.97 -0.73
N THR A 76 -1.29 -9.88 -2.04
CA THR A 76 -2.05 -10.84 -2.84
C THR A 76 -1.15 -11.47 -3.91
N PRO A 77 -1.54 -12.63 -4.50
CA PRO A 77 -0.81 -13.20 -5.63
C PRO A 77 -0.60 -12.23 -6.80
N ARG A 78 -1.57 -11.35 -7.09
CA ARG A 78 -1.44 -10.31 -8.12
C ARG A 78 -0.34 -9.32 -7.77
N THR A 79 -0.37 -8.73 -6.58
CA THR A 79 0.68 -7.80 -6.12
C THR A 79 2.06 -8.46 -6.13
N ARG A 80 2.18 -9.70 -5.66
CA ARG A 80 3.45 -10.44 -5.69
C ARG A 80 3.94 -10.70 -7.10
N THR A 81 3.03 -10.93 -8.06
CA THR A 81 3.38 -11.09 -9.48
C THR A 81 3.92 -9.78 -10.05
N LEU A 82 3.26 -8.66 -9.80
CA LEU A 82 3.72 -7.33 -10.23
C LEU A 82 5.09 -6.99 -9.63
N LEU A 83 5.31 -7.28 -8.34
CA LEU A 83 6.61 -7.09 -7.68
C LEU A 83 7.72 -7.92 -8.32
N ARG A 84 7.46 -9.20 -8.63
CA ARG A 84 8.42 -10.08 -9.32
C ARG A 84 8.75 -9.59 -10.72
N GLN A 85 7.73 -9.17 -11.48
CA GLN A 85 7.92 -8.61 -12.83
C GLN A 85 8.76 -7.33 -12.80
N ALA A 86 8.65 -6.55 -11.73
CA ALA A 86 9.45 -5.35 -11.50
C ALA A 86 10.85 -5.62 -10.87
N GLY A 87 11.19 -6.87 -10.55
CA GLY A 87 12.47 -7.22 -9.91
C GLY A 87 12.59 -6.76 -8.44
N LEU A 88 11.47 -6.60 -7.74
CA LEU A 88 11.38 -6.09 -6.37
C LEU A 88 11.10 -7.18 -5.32
N LEU A 89 10.87 -8.43 -5.76
CA LEU A 89 10.64 -9.62 -4.96
C LEU A 89 11.30 -10.83 -5.62
#